data_AF-A0A0C3CRP1-F1
#
_entry.id   AF-A0A0C3CRP1-F1
#
_cell.length_a   1.000
_cell.length_b   1.000
_cell.length_c   1.000
_cell.angle_alpha   90.00
_cell.angle_beta   90.00
_cell.angle_gamma   90.00
#
_symmetry.space_group_name_H-M   'P 1'
#
loop_
_entity.id
_entity.type
_entity.pdbx_description
1 polymer ?
#
loop_
_entity_poly.entity_id
_entity_poly.type
_entity_poly.pdbx_seq_one_letter_code
_entity_poly.pdbx_strand_id
1 'polypeptide(L)'
;MPLALQPALKVIDLSKLNGPSNATVVVVPLPKKTVGIVFGQRTAQFLQRYNTYLLDSNNVVIDPQAVWDAPSDNGRFFITEIVPKGFAQDPAVLSVGPFNDDRNIAVYCSHKRPGDSSYTQSDPHHSYYEFKIGSKNAISFTMVNAEDGGDSDYHDTVVGVAVNYTTK
;
A
#
# COMPACT_ATOMS: atom_id res chain seq x y z
N MET A 1 -3.30 19.21 11.08
CA MET A 1 -2.72 18.42 12.20
C MET A 1 -1.35 17.92 11.77
N PRO A 2 -0.39 17.67 12.68
CA PRO A 2 0.89 17.08 12.29
C PRO A 2 0.69 15.67 11.72
N LEU A 3 1.50 15.30 10.71
CA LEU A 3 1.50 13.96 10.13
C LEU A 3 1.84 12.92 11.21
N ALA A 4 1.12 11.79 11.23
CA ALA A 4 1.53 10.66 12.06
C ALA A 4 2.91 10.18 11.59
N LEU A 5 3.84 9.88 12.51
CA LEU A 5 5.17 9.41 12.13
C LEU A 5 5.24 7.90 11.90
N GLN A 6 4.17 7.18 12.26
CA GLN A 6 4.08 5.73 12.16
C GLN A 6 2.85 5.32 11.34
N PRO A 7 2.92 4.17 10.65
CA PRO A 7 1.77 3.60 9.97
C PRO A 7 0.65 3.25 10.95
N ALA A 8 -0.58 3.20 10.43
CA ALA A 8 -1.75 2.85 11.22
C ALA A 8 -2.82 2.15 10.38
N LEU A 9 -3.59 1.27 11.02
CA LEU A 9 -4.83 0.76 10.46
C LEU A 9 -5.93 1.82 10.58
N LYS A 10 -6.63 2.08 9.48
CA LYS A 10 -7.75 3.02 9.44
C LYS A 10 -8.87 2.51 8.56
N VAL A 11 -10.09 2.93 8.87
CA VAL A 11 -11.22 2.83 7.96
C VAL A 11 -11.34 4.14 7.19
N ILE A 12 -11.30 4.07 5.86
CA ILE A 12 -11.41 5.24 4.97
C ILE A 12 -12.43 4.99 3.86
N ASP A 13 -13.03 6.07 3.36
CA ASP A 13 -13.95 6.04 2.22
C ASP A 13 -13.16 6.16 0.91
N LEU A 14 -13.11 5.07 0.13
CA LEU A 14 -12.48 5.00 -1.19
C LEU A 14 -13.50 5.08 -2.34
N SER A 15 -14.80 5.25 -2.05
CA SER A 15 -15.89 5.14 -3.03
C SER A 15 -15.84 6.20 -4.13
N LYS A 16 -15.21 7.35 -3.87
CA LYS A 16 -15.00 8.39 -4.87
C LYS A 16 -14.05 7.99 -6.00
N LEU A 17 -13.28 6.91 -5.81
CA LEU A 17 -12.21 6.47 -6.70
C LEU A 17 -12.24 4.94 -6.91
N ASN A 18 -13.45 4.40 -7.13
CA ASN A 18 -13.73 3.00 -7.45
C ASN A 18 -13.32 1.98 -6.35
N GLY A 19 -13.17 2.41 -5.10
CA GLY A 19 -12.99 1.52 -3.95
C GLY A 19 -14.24 1.38 -3.06
N PRO A 20 -14.19 0.61 -1.96
CA PRO A 20 -15.27 0.52 -0.99
C PRO A 20 -15.43 1.82 -0.17
N SER A 21 -16.65 2.11 0.31
CA SER A 21 -16.91 3.26 1.18
C SER A 21 -16.47 3.09 2.64
N ASN A 22 -16.13 1.87 3.03
CA ASN A 22 -15.72 1.47 4.37
C ASN A 22 -14.45 0.60 4.35
N ALA A 23 -13.46 1.01 3.57
CA ALA A 23 -12.24 0.23 3.36
C ALA A 23 -11.32 0.30 4.59
N THR A 24 -10.94 -0.87 5.12
CA THR A 24 -9.86 -0.99 6.10
C THR A 24 -8.52 -1.04 5.37
N VAL A 25 -7.65 -0.08 5.67
CA VAL A 25 -6.37 0.10 4.99
C VAL A 25 -5.25 0.27 5.99
N VAL A 26 -4.02 -0.03 5.56
CA VAL A 26 -2.83 0.47 6.25
C VAL A 26 -2.44 1.80 5.63
N VAL A 27 -2.46 2.85 6.44
CA VAL A 27 -1.99 4.18 6.05
C VAL A 27 -0.53 4.32 6.45
N VAL A 28 0.34 4.55 5.49
CA VAL A 28 1.77 4.79 5.69
C VAL A 28 2.09 6.27 5.47
N PRO A 29 2.69 6.95 6.46
CA PRO A 29 3.12 8.34 6.33
C PRO A 29 4.16 8.53 5.22
N LEU A 30 3.97 9.57 4.42
CA LEU A 30 4.93 10.07 3.43
C LEU A 30 5.29 11.52 3.78
N PRO A 31 6.26 11.76 4.68
CA PRO A 31 6.72 13.10 4.99
C PRO A 31 7.18 13.85 3.74
N LYS A 32 7.04 15.17 3.73
CA LYS A 32 7.53 15.99 2.62
C LYS A 32 8.98 15.68 2.29
N LYS A 33 9.34 15.74 1.01
CA LYS A 33 10.69 15.43 0.50
C LYS A 33 11.16 14.01 0.85
N THR A 34 10.24 13.06 0.90
CA THR A 34 10.54 11.63 0.92
C THR A 34 9.99 10.96 -0.33
N VAL A 35 10.56 9.81 -0.71
CA VAL A 35 10.05 8.97 -1.80
C VAL A 35 9.55 7.67 -1.19
N GLY A 36 8.29 7.34 -1.45
CA GLY A 36 7.72 6.04 -1.13
C GLY A 36 7.99 5.05 -2.26
N ILE A 37 8.46 3.86 -1.93
CA ILE A 37 8.66 2.73 -2.85
C ILE A 37 7.73 1.61 -2.40
N VAL A 38 6.82 1.19 -3.28
CA VAL A 38 5.83 0.14 -3.02
C VAL A 38 6.10 -1.06 -3.90
N PHE A 39 6.08 -2.25 -3.31
CA PHE A 39 6.22 -3.54 -3.99
C PHE A 39 5.48 -4.62 -3.19
N GLY A 40 5.16 -5.75 -3.82
CA GLY A 40 4.41 -6.81 -3.14
C GLY A 40 4.67 -8.22 -3.64
N GLN A 41 4.37 -9.18 -2.77
CA GLN A 41 4.43 -10.61 -3.01
C GLN A 41 3.15 -11.28 -2.50
N ARG A 42 2.67 -12.26 -3.27
CA ARG A 42 1.56 -13.14 -2.94
C ARG A 42 2.07 -14.50 -2.48
N THR A 43 1.48 -15.01 -1.40
CA THR A 43 1.68 -16.37 -0.90
C THR A 43 0.32 -16.94 -0.50
N ALA A 44 -0.58 -17.16 -1.45
CA ALA A 44 -1.99 -17.45 -1.15
C ALA A 44 -2.56 -18.54 -2.04
N GLN A 45 -3.66 -19.14 -1.62
CA GLN A 45 -4.47 -19.99 -2.50
C GLN A 45 -5.39 -19.16 -3.40
N PHE A 46 -6.00 -18.09 -2.89
CA PHE A 46 -6.95 -17.28 -3.64
C PHE A 46 -6.27 -16.15 -4.42
N LEU A 47 -6.97 -15.60 -5.42
CA LEU A 47 -6.45 -14.46 -6.17
C LEU A 47 -6.36 -13.26 -5.24
N GLN A 48 -5.21 -12.61 -5.21
CA GLN A 48 -4.96 -11.46 -4.36
C GLN A 48 -4.81 -10.19 -5.19
N ARG A 49 -5.26 -9.07 -4.62
CA ARG A 49 -5.14 -7.72 -5.16
C ARG A 49 -4.82 -6.75 -4.04
N TYR A 50 -3.98 -5.77 -4.33
CA TYR A 50 -3.95 -4.56 -3.51
C TYR A 50 -4.03 -3.29 -4.36
N ASN A 51 -4.59 -2.26 -3.75
CA ASN A 51 -4.74 -0.94 -4.34
C ASN A 51 -3.99 0.06 -3.47
N THR A 52 -3.34 1.02 -4.13
CA THR A 52 -2.65 2.11 -3.45
C THR A 52 -3.33 3.44 -3.71
N TYR A 53 -3.44 4.28 -2.69
CA TYR A 53 -4.10 5.59 -2.79
C TYR A 53 -3.24 6.65 -2.13
N LEU A 54 -3.10 7.80 -2.78
CA LEU A 54 -2.48 8.98 -2.18
C LEU A 54 -3.53 9.71 -1.34
N LEU A 55 -3.15 10.06 -0.12
CA LEU A 55 -3.99 10.82 0.79
C LEU A 55 -3.28 12.12 1.18
N ASP A 56 -4.07 13.10 1.59
CA ASP A 56 -3.55 14.27 2.28
C ASP A 56 -3.13 13.92 3.73
N SER A 57 -2.60 14.91 4.44
CA SER A 57 -2.20 14.76 5.86
C SER A 57 -3.37 14.45 6.81
N ASN A 58 -4.61 14.67 6.40
CA ASN A 58 -5.83 14.38 7.15
C ASN A 58 -6.46 13.03 6.77
N ASN A 59 -5.80 12.23 5.90
CA ASN A 59 -6.30 10.95 5.36
C ASN A 59 -7.52 11.10 4.43
N VAL A 60 -7.69 12.27 3.81
CA VAL A 60 -8.64 12.46 2.72
C VAL A 60 -7.97 11.94 1.44
N VAL A 61 -8.66 11.07 0.71
CA VAL A 61 -8.15 10.51 -0.55
C VAL A 61 -8.01 11.63 -1.57
N ILE A 62 -6.81 11.75 -2.15
CA ILE A 62 -6.51 12.67 -3.24
C ILE A 62 -6.70 11.94 -4.57
N ASP A 63 -5.92 10.88 -4.79
CA ASP A 63 -5.89 10.14 -6.05
C ASP A 63 -5.58 8.65 -5.82
N PRO A 64 -6.20 7.72 -6.57
CA PRO A 64 -5.70 6.36 -6.64
C PRO A 64 -4.33 6.38 -7.32
N GLN A 65 -3.43 5.47 -6.93
CA GLN A 65 -2.07 5.42 -7.47
C GLN A 65 -1.91 4.25 -8.42
N ALA A 66 -2.17 3.03 -7.93
CA ALA A 66 -2.03 1.83 -8.72
C ALA A 66 -2.94 0.69 -8.24
N VAL A 67 -3.34 -0.15 -9.20
CA VAL A 67 -3.96 -1.45 -8.97
C VAL A 67 -2.91 -2.52 -9.20
N TRP A 68 -2.80 -3.45 -8.26
CA TRP A 68 -1.82 -4.52 -8.26
C TRP A 68 -2.52 -5.86 -8.22
N ASP A 69 -2.24 -6.70 -9.20
CA ASP A 69 -2.76 -8.07 -9.26
C ASP A 69 -1.59 -9.05 -9.28
N ALA A 70 -1.73 -10.17 -8.57
CA ALA A 70 -0.81 -11.29 -8.68
C ALA A 70 -1.44 -12.39 -9.55
N PRO A 71 -0.72 -12.93 -10.56
CA PRO A 71 -1.20 -14.09 -11.31
C PRO A 71 -1.34 -15.30 -10.38
N SER A 72 -2.03 -16.33 -10.85
CA SER A 72 -2.57 -17.47 -10.07
C SER A 72 -1.58 -18.29 -9.21
N ASP A 73 -0.28 -18.04 -9.29
CA ASP A 73 0.77 -18.75 -8.54
C ASP A 73 1.43 -17.87 -7.47
N ASN A 74 2.09 -18.48 -6.49
CA ASN A 74 2.91 -17.76 -5.52
C ASN A 74 3.97 -16.95 -6.27
N GLY A 75 4.02 -15.65 -6.03
CA GLY A 75 4.77 -14.76 -6.91
C GLY A 75 4.62 -13.29 -6.59
N ARG A 76 5.20 -12.46 -7.45
CA ARG A 76 5.15 -11.00 -7.31
C ARG A 76 3.80 -10.48 -7.78
N PHE A 77 3.36 -9.38 -7.17
CA PHE A 77 2.29 -8.58 -7.74
C PHE A 77 2.82 -7.76 -8.92
N PHE A 78 1.95 -7.54 -9.91
CA PHE A 78 2.21 -6.66 -11.02
C PHE A 78 1.22 -5.51 -11.03
N ILE A 79 1.70 -4.31 -11.36
CA ILE A 79 0.87 -3.15 -11.61
C ILE A 79 0.08 -3.38 -12.91
N THR A 80 -1.22 -3.53 -12.79
CA THR A 80 -2.13 -3.68 -13.93
C THR A 80 -2.70 -2.34 -14.39
N GLU A 81 -2.70 -1.34 -13.52
CA GLU A 81 -3.16 0.01 -13.80
C GLU A 81 -2.40 1.04 -12.95
N ILE A 82 -1.94 2.13 -13.57
CA ILE A 82 -1.46 3.34 -12.89
C ILE A 82 -2.43 4.46 -13.26
N VAL A 83 -3.06 5.07 -12.26
CA VAL A 83 -4.13 6.05 -12.51
C VAL A 83 -3.60 7.47 -12.80
N PRO A 84 -2.60 8.01 -12.09
CA PRO A 84 -1.98 9.24 -12.54
C PRO A 84 -1.06 8.93 -13.73
N LYS A 85 -1.35 9.54 -14.87
CA LYS A 85 -0.56 9.33 -16.09
C LYS A 85 0.84 9.92 -15.91
N GLY A 86 1.88 9.23 -16.42
CA GLY A 86 3.24 9.76 -16.50
C GLY A 86 4.25 9.25 -15.47
N PHE A 87 3.91 8.24 -14.67
CA PHE A 87 4.90 7.52 -13.85
C PHE A 87 5.72 6.54 -14.70
N ALA A 88 6.97 6.30 -14.30
CA ALA A 88 7.81 5.28 -14.90
C ALA A 88 7.11 3.90 -14.77
N GLN A 89 6.95 3.20 -15.89
CA GLN A 89 6.35 1.88 -15.92
C GLN A 89 7.38 0.84 -15.46
N ASP A 90 7.57 0.71 -14.15
CA ASP A 90 8.06 -0.54 -13.58
C ASP A 90 6.84 -1.37 -13.18
N PRO A 91 6.60 -2.53 -13.81
CA PRO A 91 5.42 -3.32 -13.53
C PRO A 91 5.45 -3.96 -12.13
N ALA A 92 6.58 -3.93 -11.41
CA ALA A 92 6.72 -4.57 -10.10
C ALA A 92 6.98 -3.58 -8.95
N VAL A 93 7.23 -2.30 -9.26
CA VAL A 93 7.57 -1.28 -8.26
C VAL A 93 6.88 0.05 -8.59
N LEU A 94 6.23 0.66 -7.60
CA LEU A 94 5.73 2.03 -7.71
C LEU A 94 6.59 2.96 -6.86
N SER A 95 7.11 4.01 -7.48
CA SER A 95 7.74 5.13 -6.78
C SER A 95 6.78 6.31 -6.71
N VAL A 96 6.54 6.82 -5.50
CA VAL A 96 5.57 7.89 -5.22
C VAL A 96 6.29 9.06 -4.52
N GLY A 97 6.01 10.29 -4.96
CA GLY A 97 6.72 11.49 -4.52
C GLY A 97 8.04 11.73 -5.30
N PRO A 98 8.91 12.63 -4.81
CA PRO A 98 8.77 13.39 -3.58
C PRO A 98 7.72 14.51 -3.66
N PHE A 99 7.00 14.72 -2.57
CA PHE A 99 6.03 15.81 -2.45
C PHE A 99 6.57 16.99 -1.66
N ASN A 100 6.03 18.19 -1.91
CA ASN A 100 6.36 19.40 -1.14
C ASN A 100 5.65 19.46 0.22
N ASP A 101 4.52 18.77 0.32
CA ASP A 101 3.71 18.67 1.53
C ASP A 101 3.79 17.25 2.10
N ASP A 102 3.44 17.12 3.37
CA ASP A 102 3.19 15.83 3.98
C ASP A 102 1.97 15.16 3.33
N ARG A 103 2.13 13.87 3.02
CA ARG A 103 1.12 13.01 2.42
C ARG A 103 1.06 11.69 3.17
N ASN A 104 0.10 10.86 2.83
CA ASN A 104 0.11 9.45 3.20
C ASN A 104 -0.16 8.59 1.97
N ILE A 105 0.23 7.32 2.04
CA ILE A 105 -0.21 6.31 1.09
C ILE A 105 -1.03 5.25 1.83
N ALA A 106 -2.24 4.98 1.35
CA ALA A 106 -3.05 3.86 1.83
C ALA A 106 -2.79 2.62 0.98
N VAL A 107 -2.67 1.47 1.65
CA VAL A 107 -2.67 0.14 1.04
C VAL A 107 -3.97 -0.56 1.43
N TYR A 108 -4.80 -0.86 0.43
CA TYR A 108 -6.03 -1.63 0.57
C TYR A 108 -5.83 -3.02 -0.01
N CYS A 109 -5.99 -4.07 0.79
CA CYS A 109 -5.83 -5.46 0.36
C CYS A 109 -7.20 -6.13 0.16
N SER A 110 -7.30 -6.94 -0.88
CA SER A 110 -8.52 -7.67 -1.22
C SER A 110 -8.18 -8.99 -1.90
N HIS A 111 -9.09 -9.95 -1.80
CA HIS A 111 -8.95 -11.26 -2.40
C HIS A 111 -10.22 -11.63 -3.19
N LYS A 112 -10.12 -12.66 -4.01
CA LYS A 112 -11.25 -13.20 -4.76
C LYS A 112 -11.20 -14.72 -4.73
N ARG A 113 -12.23 -15.34 -4.14
CA ARG A 113 -12.29 -16.81 -4.02
C ARG A 113 -12.76 -17.43 -5.33
N PRO A 114 -12.48 -18.73 -5.57
CA PRO A 114 -12.99 -19.44 -6.73
C PRO A 114 -14.52 -19.35 -6.81
N GLY A 115 -15.05 -18.83 -7.92
CA GLY A 115 -16.49 -18.66 -8.15
C GLY A 115 -17.06 -17.29 -7.77
N ASP A 116 -16.30 -16.46 -7.05
CA ASP A 116 -16.75 -15.09 -6.75
C ASP A 116 -16.78 -14.23 -8.02
N SER A 117 -17.67 -13.25 -8.06
CA SER A 117 -17.72 -12.26 -9.15
C SER A 117 -16.83 -11.05 -8.87
N SER A 118 -16.66 -10.69 -7.60
CA SER A 118 -15.95 -9.49 -7.13
C SER A 118 -14.86 -9.81 -6.12
N TYR A 119 -13.93 -8.86 -5.93
CA TYR A 119 -12.98 -8.90 -4.82
C TYR A 119 -13.66 -8.50 -3.50
N THR A 120 -13.26 -9.13 -2.41
CA THR A 120 -13.66 -8.85 -1.03
C THR A 120 -12.46 -8.38 -0.23
N GLN A 121 -12.67 -7.52 0.77
CA GLN A 121 -11.60 -7.01 1.62
C GLN A 121 -10.90 -8.16 2.37
N SER A 122 -9.56 -8.16 2.37
CA SER A 122 -8.73 -9.00 3.22
C SER A 122 -8.48 -8.30 4.57
N ASP A 123 -8.24 -9.06 5.65
CA ASP A 123 -7.94 -8.49 6.97
C ASP A 123 -6.47 -8.04 7.03
N PRO A 124 -6.16 -6.72 7.08
CA PRO A 124 -4.79 -6.24 6.98
C PRO A 124 -4.17 -5.99 8.36
N HIS A 125 -2.91 -6.36 8.49
CA HIS A 125 -2.00 -6.02 9.58
C HIS A 125 -0.76 -5.30 9.05
N HIS A 126 0.05 -4.74 9.95
CA HIS A 126 1.34 -4.18 9.57
C HIS A 126 2.39 -4.25 10.68
N SER A 127 3.64 -4.16 10.27
CA SER A 127 4.79 -3.93 11.14
C SER A 127 5.64 -2.78 10.59
N TYR A 128 6.35 -2.08 11.46
CA TYR A 128 7.09 -0.87 11.14
C TYR A 128 8.51 -0.93 11.69
N TYR A 129 9.49 -0.54 10.87
CA TYR A 129 10.89 -0.50 11.25
C TYR A 129 11.58 0.75 10.68
N GLU A 130 12.51 1.31 11.45
CA GLU A 130 13.38 2.41 11.02
C GLU A 130 14.80 1.91 10.84
N PHE A 131 15.39 2.21 9.68
CA PHE A 131 16.77 1.92 9.34
C PHE A 131 17.56 3.21 9.30
N LYS A 132 18.54 3.33 10.21
CA LYS A 132 19.34 4.54 10.41
C LYS A 132 20.75 4.38 9.85
N ILE A 133 21.30 5.47 9.32
CA ILE A 133 22.72 5.59 9.00
C ILE A 133 23.28 6.67 9.93
N GLY A 134 24.08 6.25 10.92
CA GLY A 134 24.44 7.12 12.04
C GLY A 134 23.20 7.48 12.87
N SER A 135 23.01 8.77 13.17
CA SER A 135 21.83 9.27 13.90
C SER A 135 20.64 9.64 13.02
N LYS A 136 20.78 9.56 11.69
CA LYS A 136 19.75 9.98 10.73
C LYS A 136 18.94 8.79 10.24
N ASN A 137 17.62 8.96 10.15
CA ASN A 137 16.75 7.98 9.54
C ASN A 137 17.01 7.95 8.02
N ALA A 138 17.34 6.78 7.48
CA ALA A 138 17.60 6.60 6.05
C ALA A 138 16.36 6.04 5.36
N ILE A 139 15.75 5.00 5.95
CA ILE A 139 14.58 4.31 5.41
C ILE A 139 13.62 4.00 6.56
N SER A 140 12.37 4.43 6.43
CA SER A 140 11.28 3.88 7.22
C SER A 140 10.58 2.80 6.39
N PHE A 141 10.46 1.59 6.93
CA PHE A 141 9.84 0.47 6.22
C PHE A 141 8.58 0.02 6.94
N THR A 142 7.47 -0.02 6.21
CA THR A 142 6.24 -0.66 6.66
C THR A 142 6.04 -1.93 5.85
N MET A 143 5.92 -3.06 6.53
CA MET A 143 5.44 -4.30 5.93
C MET A 143 3.96 -4.43 6.25
N VAL A 144 3.13 -4.36 5.22
CA VAL A 144 1.69 -4.65 5.28
C VAL A 144 1.51 -6.12 4.94
N ASN A 145 0.74 -6.84 5.74
CA ASN A 145 0.36 -8.21 5.42
C ASN A 145 -1.15 -8.37 5.57
N ALA A 146 -1.78 -9.25 4.81
CA ALA A 146 -3.22 -9.44 4.88
C ALA A 146 -3.62 -10.91 4.74
N GLU A 147 -4.73 -11.25 5.40
CA GLU A 147 -5.35 -12.58 5.45
C GLU A 147 -6.65 -12.61 4.64
N ASP A 148 -6.84 -13.65 3.84
CA ASP A 148 -8.02 -13.84 2.98
C ASP A 148 -9.13 -14.72 3.61
N GLY A 149 -8.89 -15.21 4.82
CA GLY A 149 -9.80 -16.03 5.61
C GLY A 149 -9.80 -17.50 5.15
N GLY A 150 -8.76 -17.92 4.45
CA GLY A 150 -8.41 -19.32 4.24
C GLY A 150 -7.78 -19.93 5.50
N ASP A 151 -6.97 -19.15 6.21
CA ASP A 151 -6.42 -19.50 7.53
C ASP A 151 -6.23 -18.27 8.45
N SER A 152 -5.06 -18.11 9.08
CA SER A 152 -4.76 -17.03 10.04
C SER A 152 -3.25 -16.73 10.13
N ASP A 153 -2.48 -17.05 9.08
CA ASP A 153 -1.04 -16.81 9.08
C ASP A 153 -0.63 -15.42 8.58
N TYR A 154 -1.59 -14.69 7.98
CA TYR A 154 -1.42 -13.33 7.47
C TYR A 154 -0.30 -13.19 6.44
N HIS A 155 -0.04 -14.21 5.60
CA HIS A 155 0.96 -14.10 4.54
C HIS A 155 0.41 -14.20 3.11
N ASP A 156 -0.91 -14.22 2.94
CA ASP A 156 -1.55 -14.28 1.61
C ASP A 156 -1.10 -13.13 0.70
N THR A 157 -1.12 -11.92 1.26
CA THR A 157 -0.62 -10.70 0.62
C THR A 157 0.42 -10.06 1.52
N VAL A 158 1.62 -9.82 0.99
CA VAL A 158 2.70 -9.07 1.67
C VAL A 158 3.10 -7.89 0.81
N VAL A 159 3.00 -6.67 1.33
CA VAL A 159 3.34 -5.42 0.65
C VAL A 159 4.38 -4.66 1.45
N GLY A 160 5.50 -4.35 0.81
CA GLY A 160 6.53 -3.47 1.35
C GLY A 160 6.29 -2.02 0.94
N VAL A 161 6.30 -1.11 1.91
CA VAL A 161 6.32 0.34 1.68
C VAL A 161 7.58 0.92 2.33
N ALA A 162 8.59 1.22 1.52
CA ALA A 162 9.83 1.85 1.97
C ALA A 162 9.76 3.37 1.72
N VAL A 163 9.97 4.16 2.77
CA VAL A 163 9.97 5.62 2.71
C VAL A 163 11.40 6.11 2.87
N ASN A 164 11.97 6.59 1.77
CA ASN A 164 13.35 7.03 1.67
C ASN A 164 13.44 8.55 1.84
N TYR A 165 14.31 9.00 2.74
CA TYR A 165 14.54 10.43 2.97
C TYR A 165 15.52 10.98 1.91
N THR A 166 15.07 11.95 1.11
CA THR A 166 15.88 12.44 -0.03
C THR A 166 16.83 13.57 0.33
N THR A 167 16.82 14.05 1.58
CA THR A 167 17.69 15.10 2.07
C THR A 167 18.78 14.52 2.98
N LYS A 168 20.05 14.85 2.67
CA LYS A 168 21.22 14.44 3.47
C LYS A 168 21.24 15.08 4.86
#